data_AF-A0A1V6D087-F1
#
_entry.id   AF-A0A1V6D087-F1
#
_cell.length_a   1.000
_cell.length_b   1.000
_cell.length_c   1.000
_cell.angle_alpha   90.00
_cell.angle_beta   90.00
_cell.angle_gamma   90.00
#
_symmetry.space_group_name_H-M   'P 1'
#
loop_
_entity.id
_entity.type
_entity.pdbx_description
1 polymer ?
#
loop_
_entity_poly.entity_id
_entity_poly.type
_entity_poly.pdbx_seq_one_letter_code
_entity_poly.pdbx_strand_id
1 'polypeptide(L)'
;MKTRRSILTVVMAIAAIGLLAAAAQAATLSISTTTPTVDGADIANLAPGTGGEKLWTDTRAIGQSFTTGSDPLGYVLDAITLQLWGSAQPTKNYTLTIGSVSGNTYTSVLATETFTESVATAAGDYFTMTLDTPLTLSANSLYGFDLAMDSSTSGWQSGIPYMARTSDSAYPGGQAFSSTVNRQSTSPFNYVNSDKVFHLNLTVAAPPYDVAVGATAGNWGLEWTYEPPEQLILDKIATDLLPFDKEITVTGGLESIIINETVLNASGTAWTDYHLILGHDLGGQFEPIDGLDGLAFLSASSDAFDGAIQVSPGEFLFHGGLLAPGEEATFRLELTMPQGDPVTFTLRQIPSVPEPATMGLLTLAAAGLGGYVRRRRA
;
A
#
# COMPACT_ATOMS: atom_id res chain seq x y z
N MET A 1 -44.13 -16.70 -50.45
CA MET A 1 -43.03 -15.74 -50.21
C MET A 1 -42.01 -16.40 -49.30
N LYS A 2 -40.79 -16.60 -49.81
CA LYS A 2 -39.60 -17.01 -49.06
C LYS A 2 -39.20 -15.88 -48.13
N THR A 3 -38.85 -16.16 -46.87
CA THR A 3 -37.46 -15.97 -46.38
C THR A 3 -37.24 -16.52 -44.97
N ARG A 4 -36.12 -17.24 -44.90
CA ARG A 4 -35.36 -17.80 -43.78
C ARG A 4 -35.30 -16.93 -42.51
N ARG A 5 -35.39 -17.59 -41.34
CA ARG A 5 -34.85 -17.11 -40.06
C ARG A 5 -33.35 -17.46 -40.00
N SER A 6 -32.49 -16.46 -39.84
CA SER A 6 -31.06 -16.59 -39.49
C SER A 6 -30.82 -15.70 -38.28
N ILE A 7 -30.51 -16.27 -37.12
CA ILE A 7 -29.16 -16.58 -36.61
C ILE A 7 -28.43 -15.33 -36.12
N LEU A 8 -28.26 -15.35 -34.79
CA LEU A 8 -27.19 -14.80 -33.97
C LEU A 8 -26.91 -13.29 -34.03
N THR A 9 -27.41 -12.64 -32.99
CA THR A 9 -26.89 -11.43 -32.35
C THR A 9 -25.36 -11.52 -32.17
N VAL A 10 -24.62 -10.71 -32.92
CA VAL A 10 -23.19 -10.49 -32.70
C VAL A 10 -23.03 -9.52 -31.53
N VAL A 11 -22.28 -9.98 -30.54
CA VAL A 11 -21.87 -9.28 -29.33
C VAL A 11 -20.99 -8.08 -29.71
N MET A 12 -21.47 -6.86 -29.43
CA MET A 12 -20.63 -5.67 -29.35
C MET A 12 -20.24 -5.47 -27.88
N ALA A 13 -19.11 -6.05 -27.47
CA ALA A 13 -18.44 -5.68 -26.22
C ALA A 13 -17.50 -4.52 -26.54
N ILE A 14 -17.97 -3.30 -26.30
CA ILE A 14 -17.13 -2.10 -26.25
C ILE A 14 -16.25 -2.25 -25.02
N ALA A 15 -14.96 -2.53 -25.21
CA ALA A 15 -13.94 -2.36 -24.19
C ALA A 15 -13.79 -0.86 -23.91
N ALA A 16 -14.54 -0.35 -22.94
CA ALA A 16 -14.29 0.95 -22.35
C ALA A 16 -13.07 0.81 -21.45
N ILE A 17 -11.88 1.08 -22.01
CA ILE A 17 -10.71 1.42 -21.21
C ILE A 17 -11.08 2.75 -20.53
N GLY A 18 -11.57 2.66 -19.30
CA GLY A 18 -11.71 3.80 -18.43
C GLY A 18 -10.32 4.33 -18.11
N LEU A 19 -9.85 5.30 -18.89
CA LEU A 19 -8.92 6.27 -18.33
C LEU A 19 -9.68 6.94 -17.19
N LEU A 20 -9.45 6.49 -15.95
CA LEU A 20 -9.64 7.29 -14.76
C LEU A 20 -8.68 8.48 -14.91
N ALA A 21 -9.14 9.53 -15.58
CA ALA A 21 -8.56 10.83 -15.37
C ALA A 21 -8.81 11.13 -13.89
N ALA A 22 -7.77 10.99 -13.07
CA ALA A 22 -7.77 11.55 -11.73
C ALA A 22 -8.19 13.01 -11.89
N ALA A 23 -9.36 13.37 -11.35
CA ALA A 23 -9.73 14.77 -11.28
C ALA A 23 -8.65 15.44 -10.42
N ALA A 24 -7.87 16.34 -11.01
CA ALA A 24 -6.94 17.20 -10.27
C ALA A 24 -7.76 17.88 -9.17
N GLN A 25 -7.34 17.74 -7.91
CA GLN A 25 -8.25 17.98 -6.81
C GLN A 25 -8.29 19.45 -6.36
N ALA A 26 -7.38 20.33 -6.71
CA ALA A 26 -7.28 21.72 -6.23
C ALA A 26 -7.26 21.86 -4.69
N ALA A 27 -6.33 22.65 -4.18
CA ALA A 27 -6.25 22.93 -2.75
C ALA A 27 -7.54 23.61 -2.27
N THR A 28 -8.11 23.13 -1.16
CA THR A 28 -9.39 23.65 -0.61
C THR A 28 -9.26 24.10 0.83
N LEU A 29 -10.01 25.15 1.17
CA LEU A 29 -10.16 25.61 2.55
C LEU A 29 -11.60 25.39 2.99
N SER A 30 -11.77 24.69 4.10
CA SER A 30 -13.05 24.47 4.75
C SER A 30 -13.04 24.99 6.19
N ILE A 31 -14.24 25.31 6.68
CA ILE A 31 -14.44 25.87 8.02
C ILE A 31 -15.41 24.96 8.77
N SER A 32 -15.05 24.61 10.01
CA SER A 32 -15.91 23.80 10.89
C SER A 32 -15.92 24.35 12.32
N THR A 33 -17.03 24.14 13.01
CA THR A 33 -17.14 24.37 14.47
C THR A 33 -16.69 23.16 15.29
N THR A 34 -16.47 22.01 14.63
CA THR A 34 -16.09 20.77 15.29
C THR A 34 -14.58 20.67 15.40
N THR A 35 -14.08 20.38 16.60
CA THR A 35 -12.68 20.02 16.80
C THR A 35 -12.30 18.82 15.91
N PRO A 36 -11.16 18.88 15.18
CA PRO A 36 -10.67 17.73 14.42
C PRO A 36 -10.48 16.51 15.32
N THR A 37 -10.88 15.35 14.82
CA THR A 37 -10.51 14.08 15.43
C THR A 37 -9.00 13.89 15.30
N VAL A 38 -8.37 13.33 16.33
CA VAL A 38 -6.97 12.90 16.27
C VAL A 38 -6.98 11.38 16.19
N ASP A 39 -6.57 10.83 15.06
CA ASP A 39 -6.48 9.39 14.85
C ASP A 39 -5.19 8.98 14.11
N GLY A 40 -4.98 7.67 13.93
CA GLY A 40 -3.87 7.14 13.15
C GLY A 40 -2.50 7.73 13.53
N ALA A 41 -1.87 8.37 12.55
CA ALA A 41 -0.55 8.99 12.66
C ALA A 41 -0.61 10.52 12.84
N ASP A 42 -1.80 11.07 13.11
CA ASP A 42 -2.02 12.51 13.28
C ASP A 42 -1.10 13.12 14.33
N ILE A 43 -0.74 14.38 14.07
CA ILE A 43 0.02 15.20 15.00
C ILE A 43 -0.80 16.44 15.31
N ALA A 44 -1.06 16.71 16.59
CA ALA A 44 -1.91 17.80 16.98
C ALA A 44 -1.49 18.46 18.30
N ASN A 45 -1.81 19.75 18.41
CA ASN A 45 -1.90 20.48 19.67
C ASN A 45 -3.29 21.10 19.76
N LEU A 46 -4.22 20.42 20.43
CA LEU A 46 -5.61 20.85 20.60
C LEU A 46 -5.89 21.40 22.01
N ALA A 47 -4.85 21.76 22.77
CA ALA A 47 -5.03 22.43 24.05
C ALA A 47 -5.73 23.77 23.86
N PRO A 48 -6.56 24.22 24.84
CA PRO A 48 -7.26 25.48 24.72
C PRO A 48 -6.31 26.66 24.44
N GLY A 49 -6.62 27.45 23.42
CA GLY A 49 -5.86 28.66 23.14
C GLY A 49 -5.86 29.61 24.33
N THR A 50 -4.73 30.27 24.58
CA THR A 50 -4.60 31.31 25.61
C THR A 50 -4.40 32.70 24.99
N GLY A 51 -4.38 32.80 23.66
CA GLY A 51 -4.32 34.05 22.93
C GLY A 51 -4.43 33.85 21.42
N GLY A 52 -4.51 34.98 20.69
CA GLY A 52 -4.58 35.02 19.24
C GLY A 52 -3.36 35.69 18.63
N GLU A 53 -2.87 35.15 17.52
CA GLU A 53 -1.81 35.75 16.69
C GLU A 53 -2.41 36.32 15.41
N LYS A 54 -2.15 37.61 15.17
CA LYS A 54 -2.73 38.36 14.04
C LYS A 54 -2.22 37.79 12.72
N LEU A 55 -3.13 37.37 11.85
CA LEU A 55 -2.82 37.04 10.46
C LEU A 55 -3.45 38.10 9.56
N TRP A 56 -2.63 38.96 8.97
CA TRP A 56 -3.09 39.99 8.06
C TRP A 56 -2.08 40.25 6.96
N THR A 57 -2.51 40.97 5.93
CA THR A 57 -1.59 41.33 4.85
C THR A 57 -0.43 42.19 5.36
N ASP A 58 -0.49 42.92 6.47
CA ASP A 58 0.66 43.70 6.96
C ASP A 58 1.55 42.94 7.97
N THR A 59 1.25 41.67 8.26
CA THR A 59 1.97 40.87 9.25
C THR A 59 2.93 39.87 8.62
N ARG A 60 3.70 39.20 9.48
CA ARG A 60 4.54 38.04 9.15
C ARG A 60 3.68 36.83 8.83
N ALA A 61 4.25 35.87 8.11
CA ALA A 61 3.72 34.53 8.05
C ALA A 61 3.89 33.88 9.42
N ILE A 62 2.92 33.09 9.85
CA ILE A 62 2.90 32.44 11.16
C ILE A 62 2.78 30.94 10.98
N GLY A 63 3.52 30.19 11.77
CA GLY A 63 3.68 28.76 11.54
C GLY A 63 3.94 27.97 12.80
N GLN A 64 4.13 26.68 12.58
CA GLN A 64 4.44 25.66 13.57
C GLN A 64 5.39 24.64 12.96
N SER A 65 6.47 24.31 13.68
CA SER A 65 7.29 23.15 13.34
C SER A 65 6.76 21.90 14.02
N PHE A 66 7.03 20.74 13.42
CA PHE A 66 6.65 19.44 13.94
C PHE A 66 7.66 18.37 13.48
N THR A 67 7.86 17.35 14.32
CA THR A 67 8.66 16.17 14.01
C THR A 67 7.72 15.00 13.73
N THR A 68 7.91 14.35 12.59
CA THR A 68 7.18 13.12 12.25
C THR A 68 7.57 11.97 13.18
N GLY A 69 6.70 10.96 13.30
CA GLY A 69 6.96 9.78 14.10
C GLY A 69 8.04 8.87 13.50
N SER A 70 8.17 7.66 14.06
CA SER A 70 9.28 6.75 13.76
C SER A 70 8.96 5.66 12.72
N ASP A 71 7.80 5.68 12.08
CA ASP A 71 7.43 4.65 11.10
C ASP A 71 8.37 4.70 9.88
N PRO A 72 9.09 3.61 9.54
CA PRO A 72 10.09 3.63 8.48
C PRO A 72 9.52 3.92 7.09
N LEU A 73 8.23 3.69 6.86
CA LEU A 73 7.57 4.03 5.60
C LEU A 73 7.41 5.55 5.44
N GLY A 74 7.47 6.30 6.54
CA GLY A 74 7.16 7.72 6.56
C GLY A 74 5.64 7.97 6.64
N TYR A 75 5.25 9.17 6.25
CA TYR A 75 3.88 9.66 6.44
C TYR A 75 3.39 10.41 5.20
N VAL A 76 2.08 10.46 5.00
CA VAL A 76 1.43 11.30 3.99
C VAL A 76 0.60 12.36 4.71
N LEU A 77 0.92 13.63 4.46
CA LEU A 77 0.19 14.78 4.97
C LEU A 77 -0.86 15.22 3.96
N ASP A 78 -2.13 15.12 4.35
CA ASP A 78 -3.26 15.49 3.47
C ASP A 78 -3.78 16.90 3.76
N ALA A 79 -3.81 17.29 5.04
CA ALA A 79 -4.43 18.54 5.45
C ALA A 79 -3.79 19.13 6.72
N ILE A 80 -3.86 20.45 6.83
CA ILE A 80 -3.44 21.21 8.01
C ILE A 80 -4.64 21.98 8.53
N THR A 81 -4.94 21.80 9.81
CA THR A 81 -6.02 22.52 10.50
C THR A 81 -5.47 23.47 11.55
N LEU A 82 -5.98 24.71 11.56
CA LEU A 82 -5.69 25.73 12.58
C LEU A 82 -6.97 26.20 13.25
N GLN A 83 -6.97 26.42 14.57
CA GLN A 83 -8.10 27.04 15.24
C GLN A 83 -8.03 28.57 15.17
N LEU A 84 -9.16 29.22 14.94
CA LEU A 84 -9.34 30.66 15.07
C LEU A 84 -9.54 31.10 16.52
N TRP A 85 -8.85 32.16 16.92
CA TRP A 85 -9.08 32.89 18.17
C TRP A 85 -10.14 33.99 18.03
N GLY A 86 -10.31 34.53 16.83
CA GLY A 86 -11.21 35.64 16.55
C GLY A 86 -12.03 35.39 15.28
N SER A 87 -13.12 36.14 15.14
CA SER A 87 -13.96 36.10 13.94
C SER A 87 -13.28 36.78 12.74
N ALA A 88 -13.46 36.21 11.54
CA ALA A 88 -13.03 36.82 10.29
C ALA A 88 -14.19 36.94 9.27
N GLN A 89 -14.06 37.90 8.36
CA GLN A 89 -15.03 38.11 7.27
C GLN A 89 -14.40 37.77 5.92
N PRO A 90 -15.14 37.12 5.01
CA PRO A 90 -14.66 36.85 3.67
C PRO A 90 -14.53 38.15 2.87
N THR A 91 -13.83 38.18 1.76
CA THR A 91 -13.04 37.10 1.12
C THR A 91 -11.56 37.32 1.41
N LYS A 92 -10.84 36.28 1.81
CA LYS A 92 -9.40 36.36 2.12
C LYS A 92 -8.64 35.28 1.38
N ASN A 93 -7.45 35.62 0.87
CA ASN A 93 -6.57 34.68 0.19
C ASN A 93 -5.32 34.46 1.03
N TYR A 94 -4.89 33.21 1.12
CA TYR A 94 -3.75 32.79 1.90
C TYR A 94 -2.80 31.94 1.08
N THR A 95 -1.51 32.01 1.43
CA THR A 95 -0.49 31.10 0.95
C THR A 95 0.00 30.25 2.12
N LEU A 96 -0.12 28.93 1.99
CA LEU A 96 0.47 27.94 2.90
C LEU A 96 1.79 27.48 2.30
N THR A 97 2.85 27.45 3.11
CA THR A 97 4.14 26.87 2.73
C THR A 97 4.51 25.77 3.69
N ILE A 98 4.98 24.64 3.19
CA ILE A 98 5.44 23.49 3.97
C ILE A 98 6.87 23.16 3.55
N GLY A 99 7.76 22.90 4.51
CA GLY A 99 9.16 22.64 4.21
C GLY A 99 9.92 21.84 5.27
N SER A 100 11.05 21.26 4.88
CA SER A 100 12.02 20.64 5.78
C SER A 100 12.74 21.71 6.59
N VAL A 101 12.91 21.50 7.89
CA VAL A 101 13.47 22.51 8.80
C VAL A 101 14.81 22.08 9.38
N SER A 102 15.77 23.02 9.37
CA SER A 102 17.00 22.90 10.16
C SER A 102 17.33 24.25 10.78
N GLY A 103 17.54 24.26 12.10
CA GLY A 103 17.64 25.49 12.88
C GLY A 103 16.43 26.39 12.65
N ASN A 104 16.67 27.59 12.13
CA ASN A 104 15.66 28.63 11.93
C ASN A 104 15.28 28.82 10.45
N THR A 105 15.46 27.78 9.64
CA THR A 105 15.37 27.89 8.18
C THR A 105 14.63 26.70 7.58
N TYR A 106 13.87 26.95 6.52
CA TYR A 106 13.53 25.89 5.58
C TYR A 106 14.76 25.54 4.75
N THR A 107 15.18 24.28 4.80
CA THR A 107 16.25 23.74 3.95
C THR A 107 15.74 23.31 2.58
N SER A 108 14.45 22.97 2.51
CA SER A 108 13.72 22.70 1.26
C SER A 108 12.26 23.11 1.43
N VAL A 109 11.68 23.73 0.40
CA VAL A 109 10.23 23.95 0.31
C VAL A 109 9.63 22.75 -0.42
N LEU A 110 8.69 22.09 0.23
CA LEU A 110 8.07 20.85 -0.25
C LEU A 110 6.73 21.11 -0.94
N ALA A 111 5.96 22.08 -0.42
CA ALA A 111 4.71 22.50 -1.02
C ALA A 111 4.46 23.98 -0.79
N THR A 112 3.81 24.62 -1.76
CA THR A 112 3.22 25.95 -1.63
C THR A 112 1.84 25.93 -2.28
N GLU A 113 0.82 26.23 -1.51
CA GLU A 113 -0.58 26.14 -1.92
C GLU A 113 -1.30 27.44 -1.58
N THR A 114 -2.25 27.83 -2.43
CA THR A 114 -3.08 29.03 -2.22
C THR A 114 -4.51 28.66 -1.89
N PHE A 115 -5.08 29.34 -0.91
CA PHE A 115 -6.42 29.06 -0.38
C PHE A 115 -7.28 30.32 -0.34
N THR A 116 -8.59 30.15 -0.50
CA THR A 116 -9.56 31.23 -0.42
C THR A 116 -10.59 30.96 0.68
N GLU A 117 -10.63 31.82 1.69
CA GLU A 117 -11.75 31.91 2.63
C GLU A 117 -12.91 32.67 1.97
N SER A 118 -14.00 31.97 1.72
CA SER A 118 -15.19 32.49 1.03
C SER A 118 -16.39 32.72 1.95
N VAL A 119 -16.32 32.29 3.22
CA VAL A 119 -17.39 32.42 4.22
C VAL A 119 -16.88 33.07 5.50
N ALA A 120 -17.79 33.65 6.29
CA ALA A 120 -17.45 34.27 7.56
C ALA A 120 -17.24 33.23 8.65
N THR A 121 -16.44 33.59 9.64
CA THR A 121 -15.96 32.69 10.69
C THR A 121 -16.11 33.31 12.06
N ALA A 122 -16.29 32.46 13.07
CA ALA A 122 -16.37 32.82 14.46
C ALA A 122 -15.09 32.44 15.22
N ALA A 123 -14.92 33.02 16.41
CA ALA A 123 -13.89 32.57 17.33
C ALA A 123 -14.17 31.11 17.74
N GLY A 124 -13.13 30.27 17.72
CA GLY A 124 -13.20 28.84 18.02
C GLY A 124 -13.39 27.94 16.80
N ASP A 125 -13.75 28.49 15.63
CA ASP A 125 -13.85 27.73 14.39
C ASP A 125 -12.47 27.20 13.96
N TYR A 126 -12.49 26.12 13.18
CA TYR A 126 -11.32 25.46 12.64
C TYR A 126 -11.19 25.72 11.13
N PHE A 127 -10.01 26.15 10.72
CA PHE A 127 -9.59 26.35 9.34
C PHE A 127 -8.84 25.11 8.87
N THR A 128 -9.47 24.28 8.04
CA THR A 128 -8.83 23.10 7.47
C THR A 128 -8.46 23.37 6.01
N MET A 129 -7.15 23.37 5.75
CA MET A 129 -6.53 23.50 4.44
C MET A 129 -6.14 22.11 3.95
N THR A 130 -6.88 21.59 2.96
CA THR A 130 -6.59 20.31 2.30
C THR A 130 -5.72 20.56 1.08
N LEU A 131 -4.58 19.87 1.00
CA LEU A 131 -3.61 20.03 -0.08
C LEU A 131 -4.16 19.48 -1.40
N ASP A 132 -3.77 20.07 -2.54
CA ASP A 132 -4.11 19.51 -3.86
C ASP A 132 -3.41 18.16 -4.07
N THR A 133 -2.12 18.13 -3.73
CA THR A 133 -1.30 16.93 -3.73
C THR A 133 -0.84 16.63 -2.30
N PRO A 134 -1.30 15.52 -1.69
CA PRO A 134 -0.77 15.07 -0.41
C PRO A 134 0.75 14.94 -0.41
N LEU A 135 1.38 15.27 0.71
CA LEU A 135 2.83 15.37 0.80
C LEU A 135 3.43 14.18 1.56
N THR A 136 4.32 13.43 0.92
CA THR A 136 5.09 12.38 1.59
C THR A 136 6.21 12.99 2.44
N LEU A 137 6.28 12.59 3.71
CA LEU A 137 7.23 13.02 4.72
C LEU A 137 8.02 11.83 5.24
N SER A 138 9.32 12.01 5.42
CA SER A 138 10.19 10.99 5.99
C SER A 138 9.94 10.83 7.49
N ALA A 139 10.25 9.65 8.03
CA ALA A 139 10.25 9.36 9.45
C ALA A 139 11.25 10.24 10.22
N ASN A 140 11.00 10.48 11.50
CA ASN A 140 11.90 11.13 12.47
C ASN A 140 12.49 12.45 11.96
N SER A 141 11.74 13.19 11.15
CA SER A 141 12.23 14.35 10.42
C SER A 141 11.47 15.60 10.86
N LEU A 142 12.21 16.71 11.00
CA LEU A 142 11.65 18.00 11.39
C LEU A 142 11.17 18.77 10.16
N TYR A 143 9.89 19.11 10.17
CA TYR A 143 9.24 19.93 9.16
C TYR A 143 8.60 21.16 9.81
N GLY A 144 8.14 22.08 8.99
CA GLY A 144 7.31 23.19 9.42
C GLY A 144 6.34 23.59 8.34
N PHE A 145 5.24 24.20 8.78
CA PHE A 145 4.32 24.90 7.90
C PHE A 145 4.16 26.34 8.37
N ASP A 146 3.90 27.25 7.45
CA ASP A 146 3.44 28.59 7.78
C ASP A 146 2.37 29.10 6.83
N LEU A 147 1.58 30.04 7.33
CA LEU A 147 0.46 30.64 6.64
C LEU A 147 0.67 32.16 6.55
N ALA A 148 0.59 32.69 5.34
CA ALA A 148 0.60 34.12 5.05
C ALA A 148 -0.75 34.54 4.44
N MET A 149 -1.21 35.75 4.74
CA MET A 149 -2.37 36.33 4.05
C MET A 149 -1.89 37.20 2.88
N ASP A 150 -2.33 36.85 1.68
CA ASP A 150 -1.98 37.54 0.44
C ASP A 150 -2.86 38.76 0.21
N SER A 151 -4.18 38.60 0.41
CA SER A 151 -5.15 39.67 0.19
C SER A 151 -6.45 39.48 0.99
N SER A 152 -7.18 40.57 1.15
CA SER A 152 -8.50 40.61 1.79
C SER A 152 -9.38 41.63 1.07
N THR A 153 -10.63 41.28 0.77
CA THR A 153 -11.64 42.21 0.24
C THR A 153 -12.36 42.98 1.36
N SER A 154 -12.29 42.49 2.60
CA SER A 154 -12.83 43.17 3.78
C SER A 154 -11.79 44.08 4.45
N GLY A 155 -12.24 45.18 5.04
CA GLY A 155 -11.40 46.11 5.79
C GLY A 155 -10.88 45.50 7.10
N TRP A 156 -9.80 46.06 7.65
CA TRP A 156 -9.20 45.54 8.89
C TRP A 156 -10.15 45.64 10.10
N GLN A 157 -11.10 46.57 10.11
CA GLN A 157 -12.07 46.75 11.21
C GLN A 157 -13.24 45.75 11.14
N SER A 158 -13.44 45.09 10.00
CA SER A 158 -14.57 44.17 9.80
C SER A 158 -14.28 42.73 10.22
N GLY A 159 -13.05 42.39 10.61
CA GLY A 159 -12.69 41.04 11.09
C GLY A 159 -11.31 40.62 10.60
N ILE A 160 -10.34 40.66 11.52
CA ILE A 160 -8.98 40.16 11.30
C ILE A 160 -8.93 38.73 11.83
N PRO A 161 -8.50 37.74 11.03
CA PRO A 161 -8.31 36.40 11.53
C PRO A 161 -7.13 36.41 12.51
N TYR A 162 -7.39 35.88 13.69
CA TYR A 162 -6.34 35.58 14.67
C TYR A 162 -6.26 34.07 14.78
N MET A 163 -5.07 33.50 14.59
CA MET A 163 -4.85 32.07 14.83
C MET A 163 -4.64 31.85 16.32
N ALA A 164 -5.34 30.87 16.88
CA ALA A 164 -5.23 30.52 18.28
C ALA A 164 -3.83 29.96 18.58
N ARG A 165 -3.31 30.34 19.75
CA ARG A 165 -2.05 29.84 20.27
C ARG A 165 -2.14 29.55 21.76
N THR A 166 -1.33 28.60 22.21
CA THR A 166 -1.11 28.25 23.62
C THR A 166 0.10 29.01 24.16
N SER A 167 0.20 29.13 25.48
CA SER A 167 1.39 29.66 26.15
C SER A 167 2.45 28.57 26.31
N ASP A 168 3.70 28.97 26.51
CA ASP A 168 4.80 28.14 27.03
C ASP A 168 5.30 26.98 26.16
N SER A 169 5.04 27.01 24.85
CA SER A 169 5.54 26.01 23.88
C SER A 169 5.39 24.55 24.39
N ALA A 170 4.19 24.21 24.85
CA ALA A 170 3.91 22.93 25.49
C ALA A 170 3.90 21.72 24.54
N TYR A 171 3.89 21.93 23.22
CA TYR A 171 3.98 20.85 22.23
C TYR A 171 5.43 20.38 22.09
N PRO A 172 5.76 19.13 22.45
CA PRO A 172 7.15 18.66 22.51
C PRO A 172 7.78 18.40 21.14
N GLY A 173 6.97 18.19 20.10
CA GLY A 173 7.44 17.81 18.77
C GLY A 173 7.86 18.99 17.88
N GLY A 174 7.85 20.22 18.40
CA GLY A 174 8.23 21.40 17.64
C GLY A 174 7.78 22.69 18.32
N GLN A 175 7.83 23.80 17.61
CA GLN A 175 7.55 25.12 18.19
C GLN A 175 6.92 26.06 17.17
N ALA A 176 6.01 26.93 17.62
CA ALA A 176 5.52 27.99 16.74
C ALA A 176 6.65 28.93 16.33
N PHE A 177 6.53 29.49 15.13
CA PHE A 177 7.46 30.49 14.62
C PHE A 177 6.74 31.54 13.79
N SER A 178 7.47 32.62 13.48
CA SER A 178 7.05 33.64 12.52
C SER A 178 8.18 34.00 11.57
N SER A 179 7.86 34.26 10.31
CA SER A 179 8.85 34.69 9.32
C SER A 179 9.55 35.98 9.76
N THR A 180 10.76 36.21 9.27
CA THR A 180 11.48 37.47 9.52
C THR A 180 10.96 38.63 8.68
N VAL A 181 10.24 38.34 7.59
CA VAL A 181 9.73 39.31 6.61
C VAL A 181 8.20 39.27 6.56
N ASN A 182 7.57 40.44 6.52
CA ASN A 182 6.11 40.54 6.37
C ASN A 182 5.67 39.98 5.00
N ARG A 183 4.46 39.41 4.93
CA ARG A 183 3.82 38.87 3.71
C ARG A 183 4.51 37.70 3.02
N GLN A 184 5.58 37.15 3.57
CA GLN A 184 6.31 36.10 2.88
C GLN A 184 6.62 34.95 3.82
N SER A 185 6.14 33.76 3.44
CA SER A 185 6.67 32.47 3.85
C SER A 185 8.14 32.40 3.46
N THR A 186 9.01 32.87 4.34
CA THR A 186 10.44 33.03 4.06
C THR A 186 11.27 32.54 5.21
N SER A 187 12.33 31.84 4.83
CA SER A 187 13.47 31.54 5.67
C SER A 187 14.40 32.78 5.71
N PRO A 188 14.99 33.14 6.85
CA PRO A 188 14.83 32.52 8.17
C PRO A 188 13.57 32.97 8.91
N PHE A 189 13.16 32.19 9.91
CA PHE A 189 12.07 32.49 10.84
C PHE A 189 12.57 32.55 12.29
N ASN A 190 11.77 33.15 13.19
CA ASN A 190 12.05 33.19 14.62
C ASN A 190 11.05 32.31 15.36
N TYR A 191 11.56 31.35 16.13
CA TYR A 191 10.75 30.62 17.10
C TYR A 191 10.19 31.56 18.16
N VAL A 192 8.98 31.25 18.62
CA VAL A 192 8.28 32.00 19.65
C VAL A 192 7.86 31.06 20.78
N ASN A 193 7.85 31.58 22.02
CA ASN A 193 7.46 30.81 23.21
C ASN A 193 5.93 30.65 23.30
N SER A 194 5.37 29.93 22.34
CA SER A 194 3.97 29.51 22.21
C SER A 194 3.89 28.36 21.21
N ASP A 195 2.71 27.72 21.10
CA ASP A 195 2.40 26.83 19.98
C ASP A 195 1.06 27.22 19.36
N LYS A 196 0.88 26.94 18.07
CA LYS A 196 -0.44 27.04 17.45
C LYS A 196 -1.38 26.00 18.05
N VAL A 197 -2.68 26.29 18.02
CA VAL A 197 -3.70 25.25 18.18
C VAL A 197 -3.95 24.65 16.80
N PHE A 198 -3.43 23.45 16.57
CA PHE A 198 -3.34 22.86 15.24
C PHE A 198 -3.61 21.35 15.23
N HIS A 199 -3.89 20.83 14.05
CA HIS A 199 -3.95 19.40 13.74
C HIS A 199 -3.38 19.16 12.34
N LEU A 200 -2.60 18.11 12.19
CA LEU A 200 -2.05 17.62 10.93
C LEU A 200 -2.70 16.27 10.65
N ASN A 201 -3.43 16.17 9.53
CA ASN A 201 -4.03 14.92 9.08
C ASN A 201 -2.95 14.06 8.41
N LEU A 202 -2.48 13.04 9.11
CA LEU A 202 -1.37 12.20 8.70
C LEU A 202 -1.78 10.73 8.67
N THR A 203 -1.45 10.08 7.56
CA THR A 203 -1.49 8.62 7.45
C THR A 203 -0.08 8.06 7.32
N VAL A 204 0.14 6.82 7.73
CA VAL A 204 1.41 6.12 7.42
C VAL A 204 1.47 5.95 5.91
N ALA A 205 2.62 6.28 5.31
CA ALA A 205 2.78 6.14 3.88
C ALA A 205 2.65 4.67 3.46
N ALA A 206 2.04 4.43 2.30
CA ALA A 206 1.99 3.10 1.75
C ALA A 206 3.42 2.61 1.45
N PRO A 207 3.72 1.31 1.64
CA PRO A 207 4.95 0.73 1.16
C PRO A 207 5.14 1.04 -0.33
N PRO A 208 6.37 1.33 -0.79
CA PRO A 208 6.62 1.60 -2.21
C PRO A 208 6.50 0.33 -3.06
N TYR A 209 6.30 -0.84 -2.43
CA TYR A 209 6.29 -2.15 -3.05
C TYR A 209 4.88 -2.75 -3.04
N ASP A 210 4.47 -3.31 -4.18
CA ASP A 210 3.23 -4.08 -4.29
C ASP A 210 3.48 -5.42 -5.01
N VAL A 211 2.79 -6.46 -4.56
CA VAL A 211 2.81 -7.79 -5.19
C VAL A 211 1.38 -8.22 -5.44
N ALA A 212 1.07 -8.50 -6.70
CA ALA A 212 -0.27 -8.88 -7.13
C ALA A 212 -0.25 -10.18 -7.93
N VAL A 213 -1.28 -11.01 -7.72
CA VAL A 213 -1.53 -12.18 -8.57
C VAL A 213 -2.42 -11.76 -9.74
N GLY A 214 -1.94 -12.02 -10.95
CA GLY A 214 -2.59 -11.71 -12.21
C GLY A 214 -3.41 -12.87 -12.76
N ALA A 215 -3.26 -13.13 -14.06
CA ALA A 215 -3.98 -14.19 -14.74
C ALA A 215 -3.53 -15.60 -14.28
N THR A 216 -4.43 -16.57 -14.38
CA THR A 216 -4.18 -17.97 -14.05
C THR A 216 -4.56 -18.90 -15.21
N ALA A 217 -3.88 -20.05 -15.31
CA ALA A 217 -4.30 -21.15 -16.18
C ALA A 217 -4.39 -22.46 -15.40
N GLY A 218 -5.53 -23.16 -15.55
CA GLY A 218 -5.89 -24.32 -14.75
C GLY A 218 -7.24 -24.11 -14.05
N ASN A 219 -7.68 -25.09 -13.27
CA ASN A 219 -9.02 -25.12 -12.64
C ASN A 219 -8.96 -25.12 -11.10
N TRP A 220 -7.82 -24.71 -10.53
CA TRP A 220 -7.67 -24.65 -9.08
C TRP A 220 -8.37 -23.40 -8.53
N GLY A 221 -8.93 -23.51 -7.33
CA GLY A 221 -9.33 -22.35 -6.55
C GLY A 221 -8.09 -21.61 -6.05
N LEU A 222 -8.14 -20.28 -6.04
CA LEU A 222 -7.06 -19.43 -5.55
C LEU A 222 -7.62 -18.18 -4.87
N GLU A 223 -7.25 -17.99 -3.62
CA GLU A 223 -7.38 -16.73 -2.88
C GLU A 223 -5.97 -16.26 -2.53
N TRP A 224 -5.77 -14.94 -2.46
CA TRP A 224 -4.46 -14.38 -2.16
C TRP A 224 -4.56 -13.09 -1.35
N THR A 225 -3.52 -12.81 -0.58
CA THR A 225 -3.32 -11.55 0.13
C THR A 225 -1.84 -11.22 0.11
N TYR A 226 -1.52 -9.95 -0.11
CA TYR A 226 -0.15 -9.45 0.01
C TYR A 226 0.00 -8.72 1.34
N GLU A 227 1.00 -9.13 2.11
CA GLU A 227 1.45 -8.50 3.35
C GLU A 227 2.82 -7.84 3.07
N PRO A 228 2.83 -6.52 2.82
CA PRO A 228 4.06 -5.80 2.59
C PRO A 228 5.06 -5.96 3.76
N PRO A 229 6.38 -5.93 3.49
CA PRO A 229 6.98 -5.50 2.23
C PRO A 229 7.26 -6.62 1.22
N GLU A 230 7.15 -7.90 1.58
CA GLU A 230 7.67 -8.97 0.71
C GLU A 230 6.86 -10.27 0.73
N GLN A 231 5.77 -10.35 1.50
CA GLN A 231 5.09 -11.63 1.75
C GLN A 231 3.78 -11.74 0.96
N LEU A 232 3.72 -12.70 0.04
CA LEU A 232 2.51 -13.11 -0.67
C LEU A 232 1.94 -14.38 -0.04
N ILE A 233 0.70 -14.33 0.45
CA ILE A 233 -0.01 -15.48 1.03
C ILE A 233 -1.04 -15.98 0.01
N LEU A 234 -1.05 -17.28 -0.25
CA LEU A 234 -1.92 -17.93 -1.23
C LEU A 234 -2.64 -19.12 -0.61
N ASP A 235 -3.97 -19.16 -0.72
CA ASP A 235 -4.78 -20.31 -0.33
C ASP A 235 -5.40 -20.95 -1.57
N LYS A 236 -5.12 -22.24 -1.77
CA LYS A 236 -5.41 -22.96 -3.02
C LYS A 236 -6.23 -24.21 -2.79
N ILE A 237 -7.09 -24.51 -3.76
CA ILE A 237 -7.85 -25.77 -3.84
C ILE A 237 -7.52 -26.45 -5.15
N ALA A 238 -6.69 -27.48 -5.11
CA ALA A 238 -6.30 -28.24 -6.29
C ALA A 238 -7.37 -29.27 -6.66
N THR A 239 -8.07 -29.07 -7.77
CA THR A 239 -9.21 -29.92 -8.17
C THR A 239 -8.84 -31.02 -9.17
N ASP A 240 -7.63 -30.98 -9.71
CA ASP A 240 -7.08 -32.01 -10.58
C ASP A 240 -5.55 -32.12 -10.44
N LEU A 241 -4.91 -32.87 -11.33
CA LEU A 241 -3.46 -33.07 -11.38
C LEU A 241 -2.80 -32.35 -12.57
N LEU A 242 -3.54 -31.48 -13.26
CA LEU A 242 -3.00 -30.72 -14.39
C LEU A 242 -2.13 -29.58 -13.86
N PRO A 243 -1.19 -29.06 -14.69
CA PRO A 243 -0.43 -27.88 -14.33
C PRO A 243 -1.34 -26.71 -13.99
N PHE A 244 -1.04 -26.05 -12.87
CA PHE A 244 -1.66 -24.80 -12.47
C PHE A 244 -0.64 -23.68 -12.54
N ASP A 245 -0.93 -22.67 -13.34
CA ASP A 245 -0.07 -21.52 -13.54
C ASP A 245 -0.74 -20.27 -12.98
N LYS A 246 0.06 -19.43 -12.33
CA LYS A 246 -0.35 -18.10 -11.88
C LYS A 246 0.71 -17.08 -12.22
N GLU A 247 0.28 -15.95 -12.74
CA GLU A 247 1.13 -14.78 -12.95
C GLU A 247 1.26 -14.00 -11.64
N ILE A 248 2.48 -13.56 -11.33
CA ILE A 248 2.80 -12.72 -10.18
C ILE A 248 3.51 -11.48 -10.72
N THR A 249 2.99 -10.31 -10.38
CA THR A 249 3.61 -9.02 -10.70
C THR A 249 4.12 -8.38 -9.42
N VAL A 250 5.39 -7.98 -9.43
CA VAL A 250 6.08 -7.30 -8.34
C VAL A 250 6.43 -5.89 -8.79
N THR A 251 6.17 -4.90 -7.93
CA THR A 251 6.44 -3.49 -8.20
C THR A 251 7.24 -2.85 -7.05
N GLY A 252 7.85 -1.69 -7.32
CA GLY A 252 8.63 -0.94 -6.34
C GLY A 252 10.07 -1.41 -6.18
N GLY A 253 10.52 -2.37 -7.00
CA GLY A 253 11.91 -2.84 -7.02
C GLY A 253 12.32 -3.69 -5.80
N LEU A 254 11.45 -4.56 -5.32
CA LEU A 254 11.83 -5.58 -4.32
C LEU A 254 12.95 -6.47 -4.86
N GLU A 255 13.94 -6.77 -4.02
CA GLU A 255 15.04 -7.69 -4.35
C GLU A 255 14.65 -9.16 -4.10
N SER A 256 13.68 -9.39 -3.22
CA SER A 256 13.17 -10.72 -2.87
C SER A 256 11.70 -10.68 -2.51
N ILE A 257 11.04 -11.83 -2.64
CA ILE A 257 9.69 -12.07 -2.11
C ILE A 257 9.62 -13.42 -1.41
N ILE A 258 8.72 -13.53 -0.44
CA ILE A 258 8.34 -14.76 0.23
C ILE A 258 6.93 -15.12 -0.21
N ILE A 259 6.73 -16.34 -0.73
CA ILE A 259 5.41 -16.87 -1.05
C ILE A 259 5.08 -17.97 -0.05
N ASN A 260 4.06 -17.74 0.78
CA ASN A 260 3.47 -18.76 1.65
C ASN A 260 2.22 -19.30 0.98
N GLU A 261 2.16 -20.62 0.78
CA GLU A 261 1.04 -21.26 0.10
C GLU A 261 0.42 -22.34 0.97
N THR A 262 -0.90 -22.34 1.12
CA THR A 262 -1.68 -23.49 1.60
C THR A 262 -2.36 -24.14 0.41
N VAL A 263 -2.26 -25.45 0.26
CA VAL A 263 -2.88 -26.20 -0.85
C VAL A 263 -3.70 -27.35 -0.32
N LEU A 264 -5.01 -27.28 -0.48
CA LEU A 264 -5.92 -28.40 -0.26
C LEU A 264 -5.90 -29.35 -1.47
N ASN A 265 -5.60 -30.63 -1.22
CA ASN A 265 -5.72 -31.67 -2.24
C ASN A 265 -7.19 -32.09 -2.42
N ALA A 266 -7.90 -31.45 -3.34
CA ALA A 266 -9.26 -31.83 -3.75
C ALA A 266 -9.29 -32.64 -5.06
N SER A 267 -8.14 -33.14 -5.55
CA SER A 267 -8.06 -33.81 -6.85
C SER A 267 -8.57 -35.25 -6.84
N GLY A 268 -8.87 -35.79 -5.64
CA GLY A 268 -9.34 -37.15 -5.44
C GLY A 268 -8.25 -38.22 -5.53
N THR A 269 -6.99 -37.84 -5.74
CA THR A 269 -5.84 -38.76 -5.76
C THR A 269 -4.74 -38.27 -4.83
N ALA A 270 -4.09 -39.19 -4.10
CA ALA A 270 -2.98 -38.83 -3.22
C ALA A 270 -1.74 -38.43 -4.03
N TRP A 271 -1.03 -37.40 -3.59
CA TRP A 271 0.17 -36.89 -4.26
C TRP A 271 1.42 -37.44 -3.59
N THR A 272 2.43 -37.79 -4.38
CA THR A 272 3.74 -38.22 -3.86
C THR A 272 4.83 -37.18 -4.02
N ASP A 273 4.69 -36.32 -5.03
CA ASP A 273 5.61 -35.22 -5.28
C ASP A 273 4.83 -33.96 -5.66
N TYR A 274 5.50 -32.81 -5.55
CA TYR A 274 4.97 -31.52 -5.94
C TYR A 274 6.06 -30.70 -6.63
N HIS A 275 5.81 -30.28 -7.86
CA HIS A 275 6.79 -29.61 -8.70
C HIS A 275 6.47 -28.13 -8.87
N LEU A 276 7.45 -27.27 -8.65
CA LEU A 276 7.38 -25.83 -8.85
C LEU A 276 8.35 -25.38 -9.93
N ILE A 277 7.87 -24.56 -10.86
CA ILE A 277 8.65 -24.06 -11.99
C ILE A 277 8.36 -22.58 -12.20
N LEU A 278 9.40 -21.75 -12.27
CA LEU A 278 9.34 -20.34 -12.64
C LEU A 278 9.43 -20.21 -14.16
N GLY A 279 8.70 -19.26 -14.73
CA GLY A 279 8.61 -19.07 -16.16
C GLY A 279 7.94 -17.77 -16.57
N HIS A 280 7.58 -17.69 -17.84
CA HIS A 280 6.73 -16.66 -18.41
C HIS A 280 5.55 -17.30 -19.14
N ASP A 281 4.55 -16.49 -19.46
CA ASP A 281 3.30 -16.90 -20.10
C ASP A 281 2.53 -17.95 -19.28
N LEU A 282 1.40 -18.44 -19.80
CA LEU A 282 0.48 -19.32 -19.09
C LEU A 282 0.05 -20.51 -19.96
N GLY A 283 -0.32 -21.60 -19.30
CA GLY A 283 -0.90 -22.79 -19.89
C GLY A 283 0.01 -23.43 -20.96
N GLY A 284 -0.56 -23.73 -22.12
CA GLY A 284 0.19 -24.34 -23.22
C GLY A 284 1.26 -23.45 -23.85
N GLN A 285 1.38 -22.18 -23.44
CA GLN A 285 2.41 -21.25 -23.90
C GLN A 285 3.48 -20.96 -22.84
N PHE A 286 3.36 -21.55 -21.65
CA PHE A 286 4.35 -21.37 -20.59
C PHE A 286 5.75 -21.77 -21.04
N GLU A 287 6.70 -20.89 -20.79
CA GLU A 287 8.12 -21.10 -21.06
C GLU A 287 8.91 -20.97 -19.74
N PRO A 288 9.60 -22.03 -19.28
CA PRO A 288 10.38 -21.99 -18.05
C PRO A 288 11.62 -21.10 -18.17
N ILE A 289 12.01 -20.45 -17.07
CA ILE A 289 13.27 -19.68 -17.01
C ILE A 289 14.46 -20.58 -16.67
N ASP A 290 15.66 -20.14 -17.05
CA ASP A 290 16.93 -20.76 -16.65
C ASP A 290 17.57 -20.10 -15.41
N GLY A 291 16.99 -18.99 -14.93
CA GLY A 291 17.42 -18.18 -13.78
C GLY A 291 18.64 -17.31 -14.02
N LEU A 292 19.09 -17.14 -15.27
CA LEU A 292 20.18 -16.21 -15.62
C LEU A 292 19.74 -14.74 -15.62
N ASP A 293 18.44 -14.48 -15.55
CA ASP A 293 17.82 -13.15 -15.51
C ASP A 293 17.75 -12.55 -14.10
N GLY A 294 18.09 -13.33 -13.06
CA GLY A 294 18.04 -12.92 -11.66
C GLY A 294 16.78 -13.38 -10.92
N LEU A 295 15.81 -13.97 -11.63
CA LEU A 295 14.66 -14.63 -11.01
C LEU A 295 15.02 -16.07 -10.65
N ALA A 296 15.03 -16.39 -9.36
CA ALA A 296 15.38 -17.73 -8.90
C ALA A 296 14.79 -18.04 -7.52
N PHE A 297 14.58 -19.32 -7.24
CA PHE A 297 14.33 -19.78 -5.88
C PHE A 297 15.61 -19.71 -5.05
N LEU A 298 15.52 -19.07 -3.88
CA LEU A 298 16.54 -19.08 -2.84
C LEU A 298 16.36 -20.27 -1.90
N SER A 299 15.12 -20.53 -1.49
CA SER A 299 14.77 -21.67 -0.66
C SER A 299 13.31 -22.07 -0.86
N ALA A 300 13.01 -23.32 -0.54
CA ALA A 300 11.65 -23.86 -0.59
C ALA A 300 11.50 -24.93 0.50
N SER A 301 10.36 -24.94 1.18
CA SER A 301 10.06 -25.92 2.24
C SER A 301 8.58 -26.30 2.22
N SER A 302 8.25 -27.48 2.74
CA SER A 302 6.89 -27.98 2.90
C SER A 302 6.75 -28.77 4.20
N ASP A 303 5.53 -28.83 4.75
CA ASP A 303 5.17 -29.67 5.89
C ASP A 303 4.70 -31.08 5.49
N ALA A 304 4.29 -31.28 4.24
CA ALA A 304 3.74 -32.54 3.73
C ALA A 304 4.79 -33.44 3.05
N PHE A 305 5.93 -32.87 2.65
CA PHE A 305 6.98 -33.57 1.91
C PHE A 305 8.32 -33.48 2.66
N ASP A 306 8.92 -34.64 2.94
CA ASP A 306 10.16 -34.75 3.73
C ASP A 306 11.41 -34.20 3.01
N GLY A 307 11.37 -34.12 1.67
CA GLY A 307 12.49 -33.69 0.84
C GLY A 307 12.11 -32.59 -0.16
N ALA A 308 13.05 -31.68 -0.41
CA ALA A 308 12.98 -30.68 -1.46
C ALA A 308 14.32 -30.64 -2.21
N ILE A 309 14.28 -30.72 -3.54
CA ILE A 309 15.45 -30.67 -4.41
C ILE A 309 15.30 -29.47 -5.33
N GLN A 310 16.29 -28.58 -5.31
CA GLN A 310 16.41 -27.56 -6.34
C GLN A 310 17.01 -28.19 -7.59
N VAL A 311 16.20 -28.36 -8.63
CA VAL A 311 16.62 -28.98 -9.91
C VAL A 311 17.39 -27.97 -10.76
N SER A 312 16.95 -26.71 -10.74
CA SER A 312 17.59 -25.57 -11.37
C SER A 312 17.26 -24.30 -10.57
N PRO A 313 17.87 -23.13 -10.86
CA PRO A 313 17.48 -21.89 -10.20
C PRO A 313 15.98 -21.59 -10.26
N GLY A 314 15.32 -21.93 -11.36
CA GLY A 314 13.89 -21.75 -11.58
C GLY A 314 13.00 -22.95 -11.23
N GLU A 315 13.55 -24.04 -10.66
CA GLU A 315 12.82 -25.31 -10.54
C GLU A 315 13.08 -26.01 -9.20
N PHE A 316 11.99 -26.38 -8.50
CA PHE A 316 12.03 -27.08 -7.21
C PHE A 316 11.07 -28.26 -7.19
N LEU A 317 11.58 -29.44 -6.82
CA LEU A 317 10.81 -30.67 -6.68
C LEU A 317 10.73 -31.09 -5.20
N PHE A 318 9.52 -31.13 -4.65
CA PHE A 318 9.23 -31.73 -3.35
C PHE A 318 8.91 -33.21 -3.50
N HIS A 319 9.42 -34.05 -2.60
CA HIS A 319 9.24 -35.50 -2.65
C HIS A 319 9.30 -36.14 -1.26
N GLY A 320 9.11 -37.47 -1.20
CA GLY A 320 9.31 -38.24 0.03
C GLY A 320 8.17 -38.14 1.04
N GLY A 321 7.03 -37.58 0.62
CA GLY A 321 5.81 -37.48 1.41
C GLY A 321 4.61 -38.13 0.72
N LEU A 322 3.46 -38.02 1.36
CA LEU A 322 2.17 -38.39 0.78
C LEU A 322 1.13 -37.37 1.25
N LEU A 323 0.51 -36.66 0.31
CA LEU A 323 -0.61 -35.78 0.60
C LEU A 323 -1.91 -36.44 0.17
N ALA A 324 -2.71 -36.94 1.12
CA ALA A 324 -3.94 -37.65 0.78
C ALA A 324 -5.06 -36.69 0.30
N PRO A 325 -6.07 -37.18 -0.43
CA PRO A 325 -7.23 -36.36 -0.78
C PRO A 325 -7.93 -35.82 0.47
N GLY A 326 -8.21 -34.53 0.48
CA GLY A 326 -8.82 -33.81 1.60
C GLY A 326 -7.83 -33.27 2.64
N GLU A 327 -6.52 -33.54 2.49
CA GLU A 327 -5.47 -32.96 3.32
C GLU A 327 -4.89 -31.68 2.71
N GLU A 328 -4.30 -30.85 3.56
CA GLU A 328 -3.63 -29.61 3.19
C GLU A 328 -2.11 -29.76 3.32
N ALA A 329 -1.38 -29.12 2.42
CA ALA A 329 0.05 -28.93 2.53
C ALA A 329 0.35 -27.43 2.56
N THR A 330 1.27 -27.02 3.43
CA THR A 330 1.84 -25.69 3.42
C THR A 330 3.20 -25.70 2.71
N PHE A 331 3.48 -24.62 1.99
CA PHE A 331 4.74 -24.36 1.32
C PHE A 331 5.23 -22.97 1.65
N ARG A 332 6.51 -22.82 1.96
CA ARG A 332 7.18 -21.52 2.05
C ARG A 332 8.27 -21.46 1.00
N LEU A 333 8.16 -20.49 0.10
CA LEU A 333 9.06 -20.25 -1.01
C LEU A 333 9.71 -18.89 -0.85
N GLU A 334 11.01 -18.80 -1.08
CA GLU A 334 11.74 -17.54 -1.08
C GLU A 334 12.39 -17.36 -2.43
N LEU A 335 12.12 -16.24 -3.09
CA LEU A 335 12.56 -15.96 -4.46
C LEU A 335 13.38 -14.68 -4.50
N THR A 336 14.47 -14.68 -5.29
CA THR A 336 15.15 -13.45 -5.72
C THR A 336 14.44 -12.87 -6.93
N MET A 337 14.36 -11.54 -7.01
CA MET A 337 13.77 -10.83 -8.13
C MET A 337 14.84 -10.32 -9.11
N PRO A 338 14.54 -10.32 -10.43
CA PRO A 338 15.40 -9.72 -11.43
C PRO A 338 15.38 -8.20 -11.32
N GLN A 339 16.36 -7.53 -11.93
CA GLN A 339 16.33 -6.07 -12.03
C GLN A 339 15.21 -5.61 -12.99
N GLY A 340 14.34 -4.72 -12.53
CA GLY A 340 13.25 -4.17 -13.31
C GLY A 340 12.11 -3.70 -12.40
N ASP A 341 11.27 -2.80 -12.90
CA ASP A 341 10.05 -2.39 -12.21
C ASP A 341 9.03 -1.88 -13.25
N PRO A 342 7.87 -2.54 -13.45
CA PRO A 342 7.44 -3.78 -12.78
C PRO A 342 8.16 -5.03 -13.30
N VAL A 343 8.16 -6.09 -12.49
CA VAL A 343 8.57 -7.45 -12.89
C VAL A 343 7.35 -8.36 -12.89
N THR A 344 7.15 -9.14 -13.96
CA THR A 344 6.07 -10.12 -14.04
C THR A 344 6.64 -11.49 -14.40
N PHE A 345 6.22 -12.52 -13.66
CA PHE A 345 6.63 -13.91 -13.90
C PHE A 345 5.48 -14.88 -13.60
N THR A 346 5.63 -16.12 -14.05
CA THR A 346 4.67 -17.20 -13.81
C THR A 346 5.25 -18.22 -12.85
N LEU A 347 4.47 -18.65 -11.84
CA LEU A 347 4.77 -19.81 -11.01
C LEU A 347 3.84 -20.97 -11.41
N ARG A 348 4.39 -21.95 -12.12
CA ARG A 348 3.74 -23.21 -12.50
C ARG A 348 3.88 -24.25 -11.40
N GLN A 349 2.81 -24.99 -11.15
CA GLN A 349 2.71 -25.99 -10.10
C GLN A 349 2.11 -27.29 -10.62
N ILE A 350 2.74 -28.42 -10.30
CA ILE A 350 2.33 -29.72 -10.81
C ILE A 350 2.42 -30.77 -9.69
N PRO A 351 1.28 -31.24 -9.14
CA PRO A 351 1.28 -32.40 -8.26
C PRO A 351 1.48 -33.69 -9.08
N SER A 352 2.23 -34.64 -8.54
CA SER A 352 2.44 -35.95 -9.18
C SER A 352 1.76 -37.07 -8.39
N VAL A 353 1.50 -38.19 -9.07
CA VAL A 353 1.03 -39.43 -8.47
C VAL A 353 2.11 -40.51 -8.60
N PRO A 354 2.14 -41.52 -7.71
CA PRO A 354 3.10 -42.60 -7.84
C PRO A 354 2.91 -43.32 -9.17
N GLU A 355 4.02 -43.61 -9.86
CA GLU A 355 3.97 -44.19 -11.20
C GLU A 355 3.09 -45.45 -11.26
N PRO A 356 2.30 -45.66 -12.33
CA PRO A 356 1.37 -46.78 -12.46
C PRO A 356 1.98 -48.17 -12.24
N ALA A 357 3.28 -48.33 -12.52
CA ALA A 357 4.00 -49.59 -12.30
C ALA A 357 4.07 -49.98 -10.82
N THR A 358 4.17 -49.01 -9.91
CA THR A 358 4.22 -49.22 -8.46
C THR A 358 2.87 -49.70 -7.93
N MET A 359 1.77 -49.12 -8.42
CA MET A 359 0.41 -49.55 -8.10
C MET A 359 0.08 -50.94 -8.67
N GLY A 360 0.58 -51.24 -9.88
CA GLY A 360 0.48 -52.56 -10.50
C GLY A 360 1.26 -53.64 -9.73
N LEU A 361 2.47 -53.34 -9.26
CA LEU A 361 3.27 -54.27 -8.47
C LEU A 361 2.70 -54.52 -7.07
N LEU A 362 2.12 -53.50 -6.43
CA LEU A 362 1.49 -53.65 -5.11
C LEU A 362 0.23 -54.51 -5.19
N THR A 363 -0.59 -54.32 -6.22
CA THR A 363 -1.79 -55.15 -6.47
C THR A 363 -1.42 -56.58 -6.86
N LEU A 364 -0.37 -56.79 -7.66
CA LEU A 364 0.16 -58.12 -7.97
C LEU A 364 0.76 -58.82 -6.75
N ALA A 365 1.45 -58.10 -5.88
CA ALA A 365 1.99 -58.65 -4.62
C ALA A 365 0.87 -59.06 -3.66
N ALA A 366 -0.18 -58.24 -3.50
CA ALA A 366 -1.35 -58.56 -2.69
C ALA A 366 -2.14 -59.77 -3.24
N ALA A 367 -2.32 -59.85 -4.56
CA ALA A 367 -2.96 -60.99 -5.21
C ALA A 367 -2.12 -62.27 -5.11
N GLY A 368 -0.80 -62.16 -5.20
CA GLY A 368 0.15 -63.27 -5.03
C GLY A 368 0.15 -63.85 -3.62
N LEU A 369 0.08 -63.00 -2.59
CA LEU A 369 -0.05 -63.41 -1.19
C LEU A 369 -1.41 -64.07 -0.90
N GLY A 370 -2.51 -63.52 -1.42
CA GLY A 370 -3.84 -64.12 -1.29
C GLY A 370 -3.98 -65.48 -2.00
N GLY A 371 -3.35 -65.63 -3.17
CA GLY A 371 -3.29 -66.89 -3.91
C GLY A 371 -2.44 -67.96 -3.22
N TYR A 372 -1.35 -67.58 -2.58
CA TYR A 372 -0.46 -68.50 -1.85
C TYR A 372 -1.12 -69.07 -0.58
N VAL A 373 -1.88 -68.26 0.16
CA VAL A 373 -2.60 -68.71 1.36
C VAL A 373 -3.73 -69.68 1.01
N ARG A 374 -4.37 -69.53 -0.16
CA ARG A 374 -5.46 -70.43 -0.59
C ARG A 374 -4.97 -71.82 -1.04
N ARG A 375 -3.72 -71.95 -1.51
CA ARG A 375 -3.13 -73.25 -1.89
C ARG A 375 -2.63 -74.11 -0.72
N ARG A 376 -2.51 -73.57 0.50
CA ARG A 376 -2.10 -74.34 1.69
C ARG A 376 -3.27 -74.95 2.48
N ARG A 377 -4.52 -74.85 1.99
CA ARG A 377 -5.72 -75.42 2.62
C ARG A 377 -6.53 -76.36 1.71
N ALA A 378 -5.91 -76.94 0.69
CA ALA A 378 -6.53 -77.98 -0.14
C ALA A 378 -5.77 -79.30 0.02
#